data_AF-A0A1V5AQ59-F1
#
_entry.id   AF-A0A1V5AQ59-F1
#
_cell.length_a   1.000
_cell.length_b   1.000
_cell.length_c   1.000
_cell.angle_alpha   90.00
_cell.angle_beta   90.00
_cell.angle_gamma   90.00
#
_symmetry.space_group_name_H-M   'P 1'
#
loop_
_entity.id
_entity.type
_entity.pdbx_description
1 polymer ?
#
loop_
_entity_poly.entity_id
_entity_poly.type
_entity_poly.pdbx_seq_one_letter_code
_entity_poly.pdbx_strand_id
1 'polypeptide(L)'
;MEDFSTLIGGIAGDGINEAGATIGRLFNRLGYRIYMYYDYPSLIRGGHNFSLIRAARRKIGTHRDKVDVLIALNQETLERHRERLKDKSFIIYDADKVKPLDLKSSACGLPVSQILKEEGALSIMKNSCILGGLCRIVGIEWQVLEDVLSMHIPKELELNLKVAHRGYDSAVEFCRIEGLNQESLPIMTGNQAIGLGLIRAGLKAYIAYPMTPSSSLLDFMAQSAPGFGLRVIHPENEIAVMLMAQGFAYAGIKAAVGTSGGGFCLMTEGLSLAGQAEMPVVIMMAQRAGPSTGLPTYTAQGDLHFILNAGQGEFPRFVVAPGDAEEACRWSGVALNMAWKFQVPAFILTDKSVSEGLYSLDISIAETREEHPILWDGEDEYHRYKYTQTGVSPLAYPSHRGQAIKANGYGHDEHGITTEDPKTAVAMADKQLLKGEALAKEMEEYEAVAVHGDSGSNTALLCWGSNKGVCIEAAEGLGLKAVHVVVLSPFPAQRLKEALKGAQRIIAVEGNSTAQLARLAGLYGINVDEKILKYDGRPFSLDDLISEIGRTLA
;
A
#
# COMPACT_ATOMS: atom_id res chain seq x y z
N MET A 1 2.31 23.48 -16.36
CA MET A 1 1.27 22.57 -15.86
C MET A 1 1.77 21.97 -14.56
N GLU A 2 1.07 22.20 -13.45
CA GLU A 2 1.44 21.70 -12.11
C GLU A 2 1.10 20.22 -11.96
N ASP A 3 -0.12 19.83 -12.36
CA ASP A 3 -0.56 18.45 -12.49
C ASP A 3 -1.47 18.24 -13.72
N PHE A 4 -1.64 16.98 -14.12
CA PHE A 4 -2.50 16.53 -15.20
C PHE A 4 -3.22 15.24 -14.79
N SER A 5 -4.55 15.22 -14.90
CA SER A 5 -5.39 14.10 -14.48
C SER A 5 -6.11 13.45 -15.66
N THR A 6 -5.91 12.16 -15.84
CA THR A 6 -6.50 11.35 -16.90
C THR A 6 -7.40 10.29 -16.28
N LEU A 7 -8.64 10.17 -16.77
CA LEU A 7 -9.51 9.02 -16.52
C LEU A 7 -9.55 8.16 -17.77
N ILE A 8 -9.35 6.85 -17.63
CA ILE A 8 -9.69 5.87 -18.67
C ILE A 8 -10.68 4.86 -18.11
N GLY A 9 -11.76 4.60 -18.84
CA GLY A 9 -12.80 3.66 -18.41
C GLY A 9 -13.31 2.76 -19.53
N GLY A 10 -13.87 1.63 -19.13
CA GLY A 10 -14.48 0.66 -20.02
C GLY A 10 -14.97 -0.58 -19.28
N ILE A 11 -15.18 -1.67 -20.01
CA ILE A 11 -15.75 -2.90 -19.44
C ILE A 11 -14.63 -3.75 -18.82
N ALA A 12 -14.92 -4.45 -17.71
CA ALA A 12 -13.99 -5.45 -17.18
C ALA A 12 -13.58 -6.48 -18.25
N GLY A 13 -12.26 -6.63 -18.46
CA GLY A 13 -11.68 -7.43 -19.53
C GLY A 13 -11.06 -6.61 -20.67
N ASP A 14 -11.33 -5.30 -20.74
CA ASP A 14 -10.77 -4.41 -21.76
C ASP A 14 -9.34 -3.92 -21.45
N GLY A 15 -8.70 -4.40 -20.38
CA GLY A 15 -7.32 -4.03 -20.06
C GLY A 15 -7.14 -2.61 -19.50
N ILE A 16 -8.19 -2.04 -18.90
CA ILE A 16 -8.21 -0.66 -18.35
C ILE A 16 -7.10 -0.40 -17.32
N ASN A 17 -6.79 -1.38 -16.47
CA ASN A 17 -5.71 -1.25 -15.50
C ASN A 17 -4.34 -1.10 -16.19
N GLU A 18 -4.04 -1.96 -17.18
CA GLU A 18 -2.76 -1.91 -17.90
C GLU A 18 -2.65 -0.68 -18.81
N ALA A 19 -3.75 -0.27 -19.43
CA ALA A 19 -3.79 0.98 -20.20
C ALA A 19 -3.52 2.19 -19.28
N GLY A 20 -4.14 2.23 -18.10
CA GLY A 20 -3.85 3.26 -17.09
C GLY A 20 -2.39 3.26 -16.63
N ALA A 21 -1.83 2.08 -16.33
CA ALA A 21 -0.42 1.95 -15.96
C ALA A 21 0.50 2.44 -17.09
N THR A 22 0.15 2.17 -18.35
CA THR A 22 0.89 2.64 -19.52
C THR A 22 0.83 4.16 -19.68
N ILE A 23 -0.33 4.78 -19.41
CA ILE A 23 -0.45 6.25 -19.33
C ILE A 23 0.49 6.80 -18.24
N GLY A 24 0.53 6.17 -17.06
CA GLY A 24 1.47 6.54 -16.00
C GLY A 24 2.94 6.44 -16.43
N ARG A 25 3.31 5.37 -17.15
CA ARG A 25 4.66 5.17 -17.70
C ARG A 25 5.03 6.23 -18.73
N LEU A 26 4.10 6.63 -19.60
CA LEU A 26 4.32 7.72 -20.55
C LEU A 26 4.65 9.03 -19.82
N PHE A 27 3.87 9.41 -18.81
CA PHE A 27 4.15 10.62 -18.03
C PHE A 27 5.47 10.54 -17.25
N ASN A 28 5.80 9.38 -16.68
CA ASN A 28 7.08 9.17 -16.01
C ASN A 28 8.28 9.20 -16.98
N ARG A 29 8.09 8.77 -18.23
CA ARG A 29 9.10 8.90 -19.29
C ARG A 29 9.36 10.37 -19.65
N LEU A 30 8.36 11.23 -19.47
CA LEU A 30 8.47 12.68 -19.57
C LEU A 30 8.96 13.35 -18.28
N GLY A 31 9.38 12.59 -17.27
CA GLY A 31 9.96 13.10 -16.02
C GLY A 31 8.93 13.50 -14.95
N TYR A 32 7.64 13.24 -15.14
CA TYR A 32 6.63 13.49 -14.10
C TYR A 32 6.63 12.39 -13.03
N ARG A 33 6.05 12.69 -11.87
CA ARG A 33 5.72 11.71 -10.82
C ARG A 33 4.26 11.37 -10.89
N ILE A 34 3.95 10.09 -10.80
CA ILE A 34 2.59 9.60 -11.02
C ILE A 34 1.99 9.00 -9.76
N TYR A 35 0.67 9.11 -9.67
CA TYR A 35 -0.19 8.30 -8.83
C TYR A 35 -1.32 7.74 -9.68
N MET A 36 -1.62 6.45 -9.55
CA MET A 36 -2.79 5.84 -10.16
C MET A 36 -3.66 5.14 -9.14
N TYR A 37 -4.97 5.41 -9.20
CA TYR A 37 -6.01 4.65 -8.53
C TYR A 37 -6.83 3.86 -9.55
N TYR A 38 -7.02 2.57 -9.28
CA TYR A 38 -7.84 1.68 -10.11
C TYR A 38 -9.11 1.27 -9.37
N ASP A 39 -10.27 1.55 -9.97
CA ASP A 39 -11.60 1.21 -9.47
C ASP A 39 -12.20 0.07 -10.29
N TYR A 40 -12.58 -1.01 -9.59
CA TYR A 40 -13.20 -2.15 -10.22
C TYR A 40 -14.19 -2.81 -9.26
N PRO A 41 -15.31 -3.35 -9.78
CA PRO A 41 -16.23 -4.15 -9.00
C PRO A 41 -15.63 -5.54 -8.73
N SER A 42 -16.18 -6.26 -7.76
CA SER A 42 -15.85 -7.66 -7.49
C SER A 42 -16.44 -8.60 -8.56
N LEU A 43 -16.12 -8.37 -9.83
CA LEU A 43 -16.56 -9.12 -11.01
C LEU A 43 -15.36 -9.44 -11.92
N ILE A 44 -15.30 -10.67 -12.42
CA ILE A 44 -14.23 -11.10 -13.35
C ILE A 44 -14.48 -10.59 -14.77
N ARG A 45 -15.75 -10.56 -15.21
CA ARG A 45 -16.17 -10.08 -16.53
C ARG A 45 -17.44 -9.27 -16.41
N GLY A 46 -17.56 -8.25 -17.25
CA GLY A 46 -18.68 -7.30 -17.21
C GLY A 46 -18.55 -6.30 -16.05
N GLY A 47 -19.42 -5.30 -16.06
CA GLY A 47 -19.29 -4.16 -15.18
C GLY A 47 -18.31 -3.11 -15.69
N HIS A 48 -18.35 -1.95 -15.06
CA HIS A 48 -17.58 -0.76 -15.43
C HIS A 48 -16.36 -0.62 -14.53
N ASN A 49 -15.18 -0.50 -15.14
CA ASN A 49 -13.91 -0.31 -14.47
C ASN A 49 -13.28 0.99 -14.97
N PHE A 50 -12.54 1.67 -14.11
CA PHE A 50 -11.79 2.86 -14.53
C PHE A 50 -10.49 3.03 -13.76
N SER A 51 -9.54 3.69 -14.40
CA SER A 51 -8.28 4.12 -13.81
C SER A 51 -8.23 5.64 -13.80
N LEU A 52 -7.89 6.21 -12.65
CA LEU A 52 -7.55 7.61 -12.47
C LEU A 52 -6.03 7.73 -12.36
N ILE A 53 -5.42 8.43 -13.31
CA ILE A 53 -3.98 8.64 -13.39
C ILE A 53 -3.74 10.12 -13.20
N ARG A 54 -2.93 10.48 -12.21
CA ARG A 54 -2.48 11.86 -12.01
C ARG A 54 -0.98 11.91 -12.18
N ALA A 55 -0.49 12.85 -12.97
CA ALA A 55 0.91 13.16 -13.15
C ALA A 55 1.19 14.57 -12.63
N ALA A 56 2.26 14.76 -11.87
CA ALA A 56 2.65 16.06 -11.32
C ALA A 56 4.18 16.24 -11.36
N ARG A 57 4.63 17.49 -11.22
CA ARG A 57 6.08 17.82 -11.20
C ARG A 57 6.79 17.32 -9.94
N ARG A 58 6.03 17.05 -8.88
CA ARG A 58 6.47 16.59 -7.57
C ARG A 58 5.79 15.27 -7.22
N LYS A 59 6.32 14.53 -6.24
CA LYS A 59 5.67 13.32 -5.74
C LYS A 59 4.28 13.66 -5.20
N ILE A 60 3.33 12.78 -5.51
CA ILE A 60 1.92 12.88 -5.16
C ILE A 60 1.42 11.50 -4.72
N GLY A 61 0.40 11.48 -3.86
CA GLY A 61 -0.17 10.24 -3.31
C GLY A 61 -1.70 10.19 -3.38
N THR A 62 -2.32 11.07 -4.17
CA THR A 62 -3.77 11.14 -4.30
C THR A 62 -4.21 11.57 -5.70
N HIS A 63 -5.48 11.32 -6.01
CA HIS A 63 -6.14 11.66 -7.26
C HIS A 63 -6.98 12.94 -7.13
N ARG A 64 -7.41 13.48 -8.27
CA ARG A 64 -8.40 14.55 -8.40
C ARG A 64 -9.75 13.97 -8.78
N ASP A 65 -10.83 14.61 -8.33
CA ASP A 65 -12.17 14.25 -8.79
C ASP A 65 -12.44 14.75 -10.20
N LYS A 66 -11.97 15.96 -10.49
CA LYS A 66 -12.07 16.58 -11.81
C LYS A 66 -10.86 16.25 -12.67
N VAL A 67 -11.09 15.82 -13.90
CA VAL A 67 -10.04 15.31 -14.80
C VAL A 67 -9.83 16.23 -16.00
N ASP A 68 -8.60 16.31 -16.48
CA ASP A 68 -8.23 17.06 -17.69
C ASP A 68 -8.60 16.28 -18.96
N VAL A 69 -8.53 14.94 -18.88
CA VAL A 69 -8.89 14.04 -20.00
C VAL A 69 -9.79 12.92 -19.53
N LEU A 70 -10.86 12.69 -20.29
CA LEU A 70 -11.70 11.50 -20.16
C LEU A 70 -11.54 10.62 -21.40
N ILE A 71 -11.05 9.40 -21.21
CA ILE A 71 -10.91 8.38 -22.24
C ILE A 71 -12.02 7.34 -22.06
N ALA A 72 -12.98 7.32 -22.99
CA ALA A 72 -14.16 6.47 -22.95
C ALA A 72 -14.11 5.37 -24.01
N LEU A 73 -13.89 4.11 -23.57
CA LEU A 73 -13.90 2.95 -24.47
C LEU A 73 -15.32 2.39 -24.71
N ASN A 74 -16.31 2.86 -23.95
CA ASN A 74 -17.73 2.56 -24.11
C ASN A 74 -18.60 3.74 -23.69
N GLN A 75 -19.89 3.71 -24.08
CA GLN A 75 -20.85 4.78 -23.80
C GLN A 75 -21.03 5.01 -22.29
N GLU A 76 -21.06 3.92 -21.52
CA GLU A 76 -21.24 3.96 -20.07
C GLU A 76 -20.15 4.76 -19.36
N THR A 77 -18.89 4.69 -19.83
CA THR A 77 -17.79 5.50 -19.27
C THR A 77 -18.07 6.99 -19.41
N LEU A 78 -18.52 7.42 -20.58
CA LEU A 78 -18.84 8.82 -20.84
C LEU A 78 -20.00 9.28 -19.95
N GLU A 79 -21.07 8.49 -19.86
CA GLU A 79 -22.26 8.82 -19.07
C GLU A 79 -21.96 8.91 -17.57
N ARG A 80 -21.19 7.96 -17.01
CA ARG A 80 -20.84 7.92 -15.59
C ARG A 80 -19.86 9.01 -15.18
N HIS A 81 -18.97 9.43 -16.08
CA HIS A 81 -17.85 10.30 -15.72
C HIS A 81 -17.89 11.70 -16.34
N ARG A 82 -18.90 12.05 -17.14
CA ARG A 82 -19.05 13.41 -17.71
C ARG A 82 -19.01 14.52 -16.66
N GLU A 83 -19.53 14.26 -15.46
CA GLU A 83 -19.54 15.25 -14.36
C GLU A 83 -18.14 15.50 -13.78
N ARG A 84 -17.14 14.68 -14.12
CA ARG A 84 -15.74 14.88 -13.76
C ARG A 84 -14.99 15.82 -14.71
N LEU A 85 -15.61 16.22 -15.82
CA LEU A 85 -14.99 17.17 -16.75
C LEU A 85 -14.96 18.59 -16.14
N LYS A 86 -13.86 19.30 -16.43
CA LYS A 86 -13.67 20.75 -16.24
C LYS A 86 -14.05 21.46 -17.55
N ASP A 87 -14.18 22.78 -17.51
CA ASP A 87 -14.49 23.57 -18.72
C ASP A 87 -13.45 23.41 -19.84
N LYS A 88 -12.17 23.19 -19.48
CA LYS A 88 -11.05 22.99 -20.42
C LYS A 88 -10.71 21.52 -20.69
N SER A 89 -11.49 20.59 -20.13
CA SER A 89 -11.24 19.18 -20.35
C SER A 89 -11.57 18.78 -21.78
N PHE A 90 -11.00 17.67 -22.22
CA PHE A 90 -11.32 17.07 -23.49
C PHE A 90 -11.55 15.56 -23.37
N ILE A 91 -12.17 15.00 -24.41
CA ILE A 91 -12.64 13.62 -24.42
C ILE A 91 -11.97 12.88 -25.57
N ILE A 92 -11.50 11.67 -25.30
CA ILE A 92 -11.03 10.71 -26.30
C ILE A 92 -11.99 9.52 -26.25
N TYR A 93 -12.52 9.08 -27.38
CA TYR A 93 -13.49 7.99 -27.38
C TYR A 93 -13.37 7.07 -28.60
N ASP A 94 -13.82 5.83 -28.43
CA ASP A 94 -14.05 4.89 -29.53
C ASP A 94 -15.28 5.35 -30.33
N ALA A 95 -15.06 5.96 -31.51
CA ALA A 95 -16.12 6.53 -32.34
C ALA A 95 -17.12 5.48 -32.84
N ASP A 96 -16.74 4.21 -32.85
CA ASP A 96 -17.60 3.11 -33.28
C ASP A 96 -18.56 2.66 -32.17
N LYS A 97 -18.29 3.03 -30.90
CA LYS A 97 -19.04 2.56 -29.72
C LYS A 97 -19.61 3.65 -28.84
N VAL A 98 -19.12 4.87 -28.98
CA VAL A 98 -19.49 6.00 -28.14
C VAL A 98 -20.06 7.10 -29.01
N LYS A 99 -21.26 7.54 -28.66
CA LYS A 99 -21.87 8.74 -29.22
C LYS A 99 -21.46 9.91 -28.33
N PRO A 100 -20.82 10.96 -28.87
CA PRO A 100 -20.52 12.13 -28.08
C PRO A 100 -21.84 12.73 -27.56
N LEU A 101 -21.87 13.05 -26.27
CA LEU A 101 -22.93 13.83 -25.66
C LEU A 101 -22.75 15.31 -26.04
N ASP A 102 -23.82 16.10 -25.98
CA ASP A 102 -23.74 17.56 -26.15
C ASP A 102 -22.98 18.18 -24.94
N LEU A 103 -21.66 18.18 -25.05
CA LEU A 103 -20.73 18.65 -24.03
C LEU A 103 -19.96 19.85 -24.58
N LYS A 104 -19.69 20.83 -23.71
CA LYS A 104 -18.88 22.00 -24.05
C LYS A 104 -17.40 21.68 -24.32
N SER A 105 -16.96 20.50 -23.90
CA SER A 105 -15.58 20.02 -23.99
C SER A 105 -15.21 19.59 -25.42
N SER A 106 -13.96 19.86 -25.83
CA SER A 106 -13.42 19.31 -27.08
C SER A 106 -13.44 17.78 -27.04
N ALA A 107 -13.73 17.14 -28.17
CA ALA A 107 -13.80 15.68 -28.25
C ALA A 107 -13.09 15.17 -29.51
N CYS A 108 -12.36 14.07 -29.37
CA CYS A 108 -11.67 13.38 -30.46
C CYS A 108 -12.15 11.92 -30.51
N GLY A 109 -12.95 11.60 -31.52
CA GLY A 109 -13.36 10.22 -31.80
C GLY A 109 -12.32 9.50 -32.64
N LEU A 110 -11.86 8.34 -32.19
CA LEU A 110 -10.95 7.49 -32.96
C LEU A 110 -11.73 6.31 -33.58
N PRO A 111 -11.47 5.94 -34.84
CA PRO A 111 -12.12 4.81 -35.52
C PRO A 111 -11.50 3.48 -35.07
N VAL A 112 -11.57 3.19 -33.77
CA VAL A 112 -10.83 2.10 -33.13
C VAL A 112 -11.25 0.74 -33.67
N SER A 113 -12.54 0.46 -33.75
CA SER A 113 -13.04 -0.83 -34.23
C SER A 113 -12.73 -1.04 -35.71
N GLN A 114 -12.76 0.03 -36.51
CA GLN A 114 -12.32 -0.02 -37.90
C GLN A 114 -10.82 -0.35 -38.02
N ILE A 115 -9.96 0.37 -37.30
CA ILE A 115 -8.49 0.14 -37.30
C ILE A 115 -8.19 -1.31 -36.90
N LEU A 116 -8.79 -1.79 -35.82
CA LEU A 116 -8.57 -3.16 -35.34
C LEU A 116 -8.94 -4.20 -36.40
N LYS A 117 -10.06 -4.00 -37.11
CA LYS A 117 -10.52 -4.92 -38.16
C LYS A 117 -9.59 -4.91 -39.38
N GLU A 118 -9.17 -3.74 -39.83
CA GLU A 118 -8.27 -3.59 -40.99
C GLU A 118 -6.90 -4.22 -40.72
N GLU A 119 -6.41 -4.10 -39.50
CA GLU A 119 -5.10 -4.63 -39.10
C GLU A 119 -5.15 -6.10 -38.63
N GLY A 120 -6.33 -6.70 -38.54
CA GLY A 120 -6.50 -8.06 -38.00
C GLY A 120 -6.12 -8.18 -36.51
N ALA A 121 -6.28 -7.10 -35.75
CA ALA A 121 -5.83 -6.98 -34.37
C ALA A 121 -6.82 -7.55 -33.35
N LEU A 122 -6.30 -7.99 -32.20
CA LEU A 122 -7.11 -8.47 -31.09
C LEU A 122 -7.91 -7.32 -30.45
N SER A 123 -9.10 -7.61 -29.92
CA SER A 123 -9.97 -6.63 -29.25
C SER A 123 -9.25 -5.84 -28.15
N ILE A 124 -8.32 -6.46 -27.42
CA ILE A 124 -7.54 -5.82 -26.35
C ILE A 124 -6.60 -4.71 -26.86
N MET A 125 -6.19 -4.76 -28.14
CA MET A 125 -5.31 -3.77 -28.77
C MET A 125 -6.02 -2.44 -29.05
N LYS A 126 -7.33 -2.34 -28.74
CA LYS A 126 -8.03 -1.06 -28.65
C LYS A 126 -7.29 -0.05 -27.76
N ASN A 127 -6.65 -0.57 -26.71
CA ASN A 127 -5.84 0.23 -25.79
C ASN A 127 -4.65 0.86 -26.51
N SER A 128 -3.94 0.09 -27.34
CA SER A 128 -2.79 0.57 -28.11
C SER A 128 -3.22 1.68 -29.09
N CYS A 129 -4.35 1.52 -29.77
CA CYS A 129 -4.93 2.55 -30.64
C CYS A 129 -5.23 3.85 -29.86
N ILE A 130 -5.89 3.72 -28.70
CA ILE A 130 -6.28 4.86 -27.86
C ILE A 130 -5.07 5.55 -27.23
N LEU A 131 -4.04 4.80 -26.84
CA LEU A 131 -2.77 5.35 -26.34
C LEU A 131 -2.04 6.14 -27.43
N GLY A 132 -2.05 5.63 -28.67
CA GLY A 132 -1.58 6.37 -29.85
C GLY A 132 -2.28 7.72 -30.01
N GLY A 133 -3.61 7.71 -30.00
CA GLY A 133 -4.40 8.93 -30.09
C GLY A 133 -4.15 9.88 -28.92
N LEU A 134 -4.07 9.37 -27.68
CA LEU A 134 -3.73 10.18 -26.50
C LEU A 134 -2.39 10.90 -26.69
N CYS A 135 -1.34 10.18 -27.10
CA CYS A 135 -0.01 10.76 -27.30
C CYS A 135 -0.06 11.91 -28.32
N ARG A 136 -0.74 11.71 -29.46
CA ARG A 136 -0.90 12.77 -30.45
C ARG A 136 -1.69 13.97 -29.91
N ILE A 137 -2.77 13.73 -29.17
CA ILE A 137 -3.65 14.76 -28.63
C ILE A 137 -2.94 15.64 -27.60
N VAL A 138 -2.04 15.04 -26.81
CA VAL A 138 -1.29 15.73 -25.74
C VAL A 138 0.14 16.07 -26.11
N GLY A 139 0.51 15.95 -27.39
CA GLY A 139 1.81 16.35 -27.93
C GLY A 139 2.99 15.49 -27.45
N ILE A 140 2.76 14.23 -27.09
CA ILE A 140 3.82 13.25 -26.77
C ILE A 140 4.35 12.67 -28.07
N GLU A 141 5.65 12.80 -28.30
CA GLU A 141 6.33 12.29 -29.50
C GLU A 141 6.18 10.77 -29.65
N TRP A 142 6.00 10.30 -30.89
CA TRP A 142 5.82 8.88 -31.23
C TRP A 142 6.89 7.98 -30.62
N GLN A 143 8.15 8.40 -30.66
CA GLN A 143 9.27 7.63 -30.12
C GLN A 143 9.09 7.29 -28.63
N VAL A 144 8.51 8.20 -27.84
CA VAL A 144 8.25 7.97 -26.41
C VAL A 144 7.22 6.86 -26.22
N LEU A 145 6.18 6.84 -27.06
CA LEU A 145 5.16 5.79 -27.03
C LEU A 145 5.74 4.45 -27.46
N GLU A 146 6.51 4.43 -28.53
CA GLU A 146 7.17 3.24 -29.05
C GLU A 146 8.10 2.59 -28.01
N ASP A 147 8.93 3.40 -27.34
CA ASP A 147 9.81 2.94 -26.25
C ASP A 147 9.00 2.28 -25.12
N VAL A 148 7.92 2.93 -24.66
CA VAL A 148 7.10 2.45 -23.54
C VAL A 148 6.36 1.17 -23.90
N LEU A 149 5.77 1.08 -25.10
CA LEU A 149 5.08 -0.13 -25.57
C LEU A 149 6.07 -1.28 -25.74
N SER A 150 7.26 -1.03 -26.29
CA SER A 150 8.29 -2.05 -26.48
C SER A 150 8.78 -2.65 -25.16
N MET A 151 8.88 -1.82 -24.10
CA MET A 151 9.34 -2.28 -22.79
C MET A 151 8.28 -3.05 -22.00
N HIS A 152 7.01 -2.66 -22.12
CA HIS A 152 5.95 -3.14 -21.21
C HIS A 152 4.86 -3.99 -21.88
N ILE A 153 4.74 -3.97 -23.21
CA ILE A 153 3.79 -4.78 -23.98
C ILE A 153 4.55 -5.59 -25.04
N PRO A 154 5.42 -6.53 -24.64
CA PRO A 154 6.25 -7.29 -25.59
C PRO A 154 5.45 -8.31 -26.42
N LYS A 155 4.24 -8.69 -25.97
CA LYS A 155 3.40 -9.65 -26.67
C LYS A 155 2.79 -9.00 -27.91
N GLU A 156 3.00 -9.61 -29.09
CA GLU A 156 2.49 -9.12 -30.38
C GLU A 156 2.88 -7.64 -30.62
N LEU A 157 4.13 -7.29 -30.28
CA LEU A 157 4.61 -5.91 -30.26
C LEU A 157 4.43 -5.20 -31.61
N GLU A 158 4.83 -5.81 -32.71
CA GLU A 158 4.71 -5.20 -34.05
C GLU A 158 3.27 -4.79 -34.38
N LEU A 159 2.31 -5.66 -34.06
CA LEU A 159 0.89 -5.37 -34.29
C LEU A 159 0.36 -4.29 -33.34
N ASN A 160 0.79 -4.31 -32.07
CA ASN A 160 0.47 -3.23 -31.12
C ASN A 160 1.01 -1.87 -31.57
N LEU A 161 2.26 -1.80 -32.04
CA LEU A 161 2.86 -0.58 -32.57
C LEU A 161 2.12 -0.09 -33.81
N LYS A 162 1.79 -1.00 -34.75
CA LYS A 162 1.02 -0.65 -35.95
C LYS A 162 -0.34 -0.04 -35.61
N VAL A 163 -1.08 -0.68 -34.70
CA VAL A 163 -2.38 -0.20 -34.23
C VAL A 163 -2.26 1.13 -33.47
N ALA A 164 -1.23 1.28 -32.64
CA ALA A 164 -0.96 2.53 -31.94
C ALA A 164 -0.63 3.68 -32.92
N HIS A 165 0.17 3.42 -33.96
CA HIS A 165 0.52 4.43 -34.97
C HIS A 165 -0.73 4.89 -35.75
N ARG A 166 -1.60 3.95 -36.15
CA ARG A 166 -2.89 4.27 -36.78
C ARG A 166 -3.75 5.18 -35.89
N GLY A 167 -3.77 4.92 -34.58
CA GLY A 167 -4.45 5.77 -33.60
C GLY A 167 -3.81 7.16 -33.46
N TYR A 168 -2.48 7.23 -33.49
CA TYR A 168 -1.71 8.46 -33.47
C TYR A 168 -2.00 9.35 -34.69
N ASP A 169 -1.99 8.78 -35.89
CA ASP A 169 -2.26 9.52 -37.14
C ASP A 169 -3.72 10.00 -37.26
N SER A 170 -4.65 9.29 -36.60
CA SER A 170 -6.08 9.60 -36.65
C SER A 170 -6.48 10.76 -35.72
N ALA A 171 -5.56 11.24 -34.89
CA ALA A 171 -5.85 12.23 -33.86
C ALA A 171 -5.20 13.59 -34.15
N VAL A 172 -5.72 14.63 -33.51
CA VAL A 172 -5.22 16.01 -33.63
C VAL A 172 -4.78 16.54 -32.28
N GLU A 173 -3.69 17.32 -32.25
CA GLU A 173 -3.15 17.91 -31.02
C GLU A 173 -4.15 18.93 -30.45
N PHE A 174 -4.56 18.74 -29.19
CA PHE A 174 -5.40 19.68 -28.44
C PHE A 174 -4.59 20.47 -27.42
N CYS A 175 -3.60 19.82 -26.82
CA CYS A 175 -2.68 20.43 -25.88
C CYS A 175 -1.30 19.77 -25.99
N ARG A 176 -0.30 20.37 -25.35
CA ARG A 176 1.06 19.83 -25.30
C ARG A 176 1.51 19.68 -23.86
N ILE A 177 1.94 18.48 -23.50
CA ILE A 177 2.56 18.17 -22.22
C ILE A 177 4.07 18.14 -22.44
N GLU A 178 4.72 19.19 -21.95
CA GLU A 178 6.18 19.33 -22.06
C GLU A 178 6.90 18.30 -21.18
N GLY A 179 8.00 17.75 -21.71
CA GLY A 179 8.94 16.96 -20.93
C GLY A 179 9.62 17.79 -19.83
N LEU A 180 9.86 17.16 -18.69
CA LEU A 180 10.59 17.74 -17.57
C LEU A 180 12.05 17.28 -17.60
N ASN A 181 12.95 18.13 -17.12
CA ASN A 181 14.35 17.76 -16.89
C ASN A 181 14.48 16.96 -15.57
N GLN A 182 13.80 15.83 -15.50
CA GLN A 182 13.80 14.90 -14.36
C GLN A 182 13.93 13.48 -14.87
N GLU A 183 14.72 12.65 -14.18
CA GLU A 183 14.86 11.24 -14.54
C GLU A 183 13.56 10.46 -14.29
N SER A 184 13.31 9.48 -15.15
CA SER A 184 12.25 8.49 -14.96
C SER A 184 12.56 7.61 -13.76
N LEU A 185 11.57 7.39 -12.91
CA LEU A 185 11.70 6.49 -11.76
C LEU A 185 11.05 5.13 -12.07
N PRO A 186 11.46 4.05 -11.38
CA PRO A 186 10.69 2.81 -11.36
C PRO A 186 9.23 3.08 -11.01
N ILE A 187 8.31 2.42 -11.72
CA ILE A 187 6.88 2.48 -11.40
C ILE A 187 6.48 1.16 -10.77
N MET A 188 5.95 1.22 -9.55
CA MET A 188 5.60 0.03 -8.77
C MET A 188 4.30 0.25 -7.99
N THR A 189 3.59 -0.83 -7.72
CA THR A 189 2.50 -0.80 -6.76
C THR A 189 3.01 -0.83 -5.33
N GLY A 190 2.20 -0.40 -4.36
CA GLY A 190 2.59 -0.51 -2.95
C GLY A 190 2.86 -1.95 -2.52
N ASN A 191 2.08 -2.93 -3.01
CA ASN A 191 2.37 -4.35 -2.76
C ASN A 191 3.76 -4.75 -3.29
N GLN A 192 4.11 -4.38 -4.52
CA GLN A 192 5.44 -4.69 -5.05
C GLN A 192 6.55 -4.01 -4.22
N ALA A 193 6.32 -2.78 -3.77
CA ALA A 193 7.25 -2.04 -2.92
C ALA A 193 7.44 -2.71 -1.55
N ILE A 194 6.36 -3.19 -0.90
CA ILE A 194 6.40 -4.01 0.31
C ILE A 194 7.25 -5.26 0.08
N GLY A 195 7.01 -5.97 -1.02
CA GLY A 195 7.75 -7.18 -1.34
C GLY A 195 9.25 -6.93 -1.49
N LEU A 196 9.62 -5.84 -2.16
CA LEU A 196 11.01 -5.42 -2.31
C LEU A 196 11.66 -5.08 -0.95
N GLY A 197 10.91 -4.39 -0.07
CA GLY A 197 11.36 -4.06 1.28
C GLY A 197 11.65 -5.30 2.13
N LEU A 198 10.75 -6.27 2.10
CA LEU A 198 10.94 -7.56 2.79
C LEU A 198 12.14 -8.33 2.24
N ILE A 199 12.27 -8.44 0.92
CA ILE A 199 13.41 -9.12 0.27
C ILE A 199 14.73 -8.48 0.69
N ARG A 200 14.80 -7.14 0.69
CA ARG A 200 15.99 -6.37 1.12
C ARG A 200 16.38 -6.61 2.58
N ALA A 201 15.40 -6.82 3.46
CA ALA A 201 15.62 -7.15 4.86
C ALA A 201 15.91 -8.65 5.13
N GLY A 202 16.10 -9.43 4.07
CA GLY A 202 16.52 -10.83 4.14
C GLY A 202 15.38 -11.84 4.19
N LEU A 203 14.18 -11.51 3.71
CA LEU A 203 13.07 -12.47 3.62
C LEU A 203 13.47 -13.73 2.84
N LYS A 204 13.13 -14.91 3.39
CA LYS A 204 13.42 -16.22 2.79
C LYS A 204 12.18 -17.07 2.54
N ALA A 205 11.05 -16.79 3.19
CA ALA A 205 9.78 -17.44 2.91
C ALA A 205 8.61 -16.44 2.89
N TYR A 206 7.73 -16.54 1.90
CA TYR A 206 6.47 -15.84 1.85
C TYR A 206 5.32 -16.85 1.73
N ILE A 207 4.35 -16.79 2.65
CA ILE A 207 3.25 -17.73 2.71
C ILE A 207 1.94 -16.93 2.66
N ALA A 208 1.05 -17.21 1.72
CA ALA A 208 -0.22 -16.50 1.63
C ALA A 208 -1.32 -17.33 0.99
N TYR A 209 -2.54 -17.14 1.49
CA TYR A 209 -3.77 -17.55 0.82
C TYR A 209 -4.32 -16.34 0.05
N PRO A 210 -4.67 -16.46 -1.24
CA PRO A 210 -5.13 -15.35 -2.06
C PRO A 210 -6.35 -14.64 -1.46
N MET A 211 -6.19 -13.36 -1.16
CA MET A 211 -7.28 -12.49 -0.76
C MET A 211 -7.03 -11.07 -1.25
N THR A 212 -7.99 -10.48 -1.98
CA THR A 212 -7.90 -9.08 -2.41
C THR A 212 -7.86 -8.14 -1.20
N PRO A 213 -6.98 -7.13 -1.18
CA PRO A 213 -6.01 -6.73 -2.20
C PRO A 213 -4.56 -7.22 -1.96
N SER A 214 -4.31 -8.19 -1.07
CA SER A 214 -2.96 -8.69 -0.80
C SER A 214 -2.44 -9.68 -1.85
N SER A 215 -3.32 -10.32 -2.65
CA SER A 215 -2.94 -11.36 -3.62
C SER A 215 -1.85 -10.94 -4.61
N SER A 216 -1.81 -9.68 -5.07
CA SER A 216 -0.78 -9.27 -6.03
C SER A 216 0.64 -9.28 -5.45
N LEU A 217 0.78 -9.25 -4.11
CA LEU A 217 2.06 -9.49 -3.44
C LEU A 217 2.49 -10.95 -3.59
N LEU A 218 1.57 -11.91 -3.49
CA LEU A 218 1.87 -13.33 -3.73
C LEU A 218 2.39 -13.54 -5.16
N ASP A 219 1.73 -12.93 -6.14
CA ASP A 219 2.16 -12.98 -7.55
C ASP A 219 3.57 -12.39 -7.73
N PHE A 220 3.83 -11.21 -7.16
CA PHE A 220 5.14 -10.56 -7.23
C PHE A 220 6.23 -11.40 -6.56
N MET A 221 5.97 -11.95 -5.37
CA MET A 221 6.91 -12.81 -4.66
C MET A 221 7.20 -14.08 -5.45
N ALA A 222 6.18 -14.72 -6.04
CA ALA A 222 6.34 -15.92 -6.86
C ALA A 222 7.21 -15.66 -8.10
N GLN A 223 7.00 -14.52 -8.77
CA GLN A 223 7.83 -14.10 -9.92
C GLN A 223 9.28 -13.79 -9.50
N SER A 224 9.45 -13.19 -8.32
CA SER A 224 10.77 -12.83 -7.79
C SER A 224 11.55 -14.01 -7.21
N ALA A 225 10.85 -15.11 -6.87
CA ALA A 225 11.42 -16.22 -6.11
C ALA A 225 12.71 -16.83 -6.68
N PRO A 226 12.81 -17.11 -8.00
CA PRO A 226 14.03 -17.66 -8.58
C PRO A 226 15.25 -16.73 -8.45
N GLY A 227 15.03 -15.41 -8.47
CA GLY A 227 16.10 -14.42 -8.42
C GLY A 227 16.69 -14.20 -7.02
N PHE A 228 15.95 -14.50 -5.96
CA PHE A 228 16.33 -14.16 -4.58
C PHE A 228 16.40 -15.38 -3.64
N GLY A 229 16.18 -16.60 -4.14
CA GLY A 229 16.15 -17.80 -3.31
C GLY A 229 15.00 -17.81 -2.29
N LEU A 230 13.89 -17.14 -2.63
CA LEU A 230 12.70 -17.04 -1.79
C LEU A 230 11.83 -18.29 -1.97
N ARG A 231 11.30 -18.83 -0.88
CA ARG A 231 10.25 -19.86 -0.93
C ARG A 231 8.90 -19.18 -0.90
N VAL A 232 8.03 -19.51 -1.86
CA VAL A 232 6.67 -18.96 -1.92
C VAL A 232 5.69 -20.11 -1.84
N ILE A 233 4.79 -20.07 -0.85
CA ILE A 233 3.86 -21.16 -0.56
C ILE A 233 2.43 -20.61 -0.52
N HIS A 234 1.55 -21.29 -1.23
CA HIS A 234 0.12 -21.04 -1.24
C HIS A 234 -0.58 -22.26 -0.60
N PRO A 235 -0.87 -22.21 0.71
CA PRO A 235 -1.57 -23.28 1.40
C PRO A 235 -3.10 -23.17 1.23
N GLU A 236 -3.85 -24.08 1.85
CA GLU A 236 -5.29 -24.25 1.67
C GLU A 236 -6.18 -23.20 2.36
N ASN A 237 -5.68 -22.50 3.39
CA ASN A 237 -6.39 -21.44 4.12
C ASN A 237 -5.43 -20.61 4.99
N GLU A 238 -5.93 -19.54 5.61
CA GLU A 238 -5.17 -18.63 6.46
C GLU A 238 -4.66 -19.22 7.78
N ILE A 239 -5.31 -20.27 8.33
CA ILE A 239 -4.79 -20.99 9.50
C ILE A 239 -3.48 -21.67 9.12
N ALA A 240 -3.46 -22.38 8.00
CA ALA A 240 -2.26 -23.02 7.47
C ALA A 240 -1.16 -22.00 7.13
N VAL A 241 -1.52 -20.83 6.59
CA VAL A 241 -0.57 -19.72 6.35
C VAL A 241 0.18 -19.35 7.63
N MET A 242 -0.56 -19.07 8.71
CA MET A 242 0.02 -18.59 9.96
C MET A 242 0.88 -19.66 10.65
N LEU A 243 0.42 -20.91 10.67
CA LEU A 243 1.15 -22.02 11.29
C LEU A 243 2.40 -22.42 10.49
N MET A 244 2.36 -22.38 9.15
CA MET A 244 3.54 -22.62 8.31
C MET A 244 4.60 -21.53 8.52
N ALA A 245 4.20 -20.26 8.59
CA ALA A 245 5.13 -19.16 8.86
C ALA A 245 5.87 -19.34 10.19
N GLN A 246 5.17 -19.80 11.22
CA GLN A 246 5.79 -20.15 12.51
C GLN A 246 6.74 -21.34 12.36
N GLY A 247 6.37 -22.39 11.62
CA GLY A 247 7.29 -23.49 11.31
C GLY A 247 8.61 -23.02 10.67
N PHE A 248 8.54 -22.05 9.74
CA PHE A 248 9.73 -21.40 9.19
C PHE A 248 10.53 -20.62 10.23
N ALA A 249 9.85 -19.82 11.07
CA ALA A 249 10.51 -19.05 12.12
C ALA A 249 11.25 -19.96 13.12
N TYR A 250 10.64 -21.08 13.51
CA TYR A 250 11.26 -22.10 14.36
C TYR A 250 12.53 -22.71 13.73
N ALA A 251 12.54 -22.85 12.40
CA ALA A 251 13.71 -23.31 11.64
C ALA A 251 14.75 -22.20 11.35
N GLY A 252 14.56 -20.98 11.87
CA GLY A 252 15.46 -19.85 11.65
C GLY A 252 15.33 -19.19 10.28
N ILE A 253 14.19 -19.37 9.61
CA ILE A 253 13.93 -18.83 8.28
C ILE A 253 13.00 -17.61 8.40
N LYS A 254 13.50 -16.43 7.98
CA LYS A 254 12.72 -15.18 7.90
C LYS A 254 11.49 -15.35 7.02
N ALA A 255 10.32 -15.37 7.67
CA ALA A 255 9.03 -15.57 7.03
C ALA A 255 8.10 -14.35 7.19
N ALA A 256 7.31 -14.10 6.16
CA ALA A 256 6.24 -13.12 6.15
C ALA A 256 4.99 -13.72 5.50
N VAL A 257 3.83 -13.18 5.88
CA VAL A 257 2.53 -13.59 5.34
C VAL A 257 1.75 -12.39 4.83
N GLY A 258 0.80 -12.62 3.92
CA GLY A 258 -0.10 -11.58 3.43
C GLY A 258 -1.56 -11.98 3.58
N THR A 259 -2.39 -11.05 4.02
CA THR A 259 -3.83 -11.27 4.26
C THR A 259 -4.60 -9.92 4.27
N SER A 260 -5.86 -9.97 4.66
CA SER A 260 -6.79 -8.87 4.85
C SER A 260 -7.72 -9.21 6.03
N GLY A 261 -8.64 -8.32 6.42
CA GLY A 261 -9.42 -8.45 7.67
C GLY A 261 -10.07 -9.83 7.87
N GLY A 262 -10.77 -10.36 6.86
CA GLY A 262 -11.46 -11.65 6.97
C GLY A 262 -10.54 -12.85 7.19
N GLY A 263 -9.42 -12.92 6.47
CA GLY A 263 -8.43 -13.98 6.66
C GLY A 263 -7.64 -13.82 7.95
N PHE A 264 -7.37 -12.58 8.38
CA PHE A 264 -6.71 -12.33 9.67
C PHE A 264 -7.55 -12.79 10.86
N CYS A 265 -8.89 -12.73 10.78
CA CYS A 265 -9.77 -13.35 11.79
C CYS A 265 -9.48 -14.84 11.99
N LEU A 266 -9.06 -15.57 10.95
CA LEU A 266 -8.69 -16.98 11.03
C LEU A 266 -7.28 -17.19 11.60
N MET A 267 -6.42 -16.16 11.55
CA MET A 267 -5.04 -16.24 12.03
C MET A 267 -4.88 -15.92 13.52
N THR A 268 -5.91 -15.42 14.22
CA THR A 268 -5.76 -14.85 15.57
C THR A 268 -5.32 -15.87 16.64
N GLU A 269 -5.70 -17.14 16.50
CA GLU A 269 -5.19 -18.20 17.40
C GLU A 269 -3.70 -18.43 17.15
N GLY A 270 -3.30 -18.56 15.88
CA GLY A 270 -1.89 -18.66 15.50
C GLY A 270 -1.08 -17.42 15.94
N LEU A 271 -1.65 -16.22 15.90
CA LEU A 271 -1.02 -15.01 16.43
C LEU A 271 -0.77 -15.11 17.94
N SER A 272 -1.72 -15.66 18.69
CA SER A 272 -1.57 -15.88 20.14
C SER A 272 -0.42 -16.86 20.43
N LEU A 273 -0.30 -17.92 19.62
CA LEU A 273 0.83 -18.85 19.69
C LEU A 273 2.16 -18.15 19.38
N ALA A 274 2.21 -17.29 18.36
CA ALA A 274 3.42 -16.55 18.01
C ALA A 274 3.85 -15.59 19.13
N GLY A 275 2.90 -14.96 19.83
CA GLY A 275 3.16 -14.16 21.02
C GLY A 275 3.74 -15.00 22.15
N GLN A 276 3.04 -16.08 22.53
CA GLN A 276 3.44 -16.95 23.64
C GLN A 276 4.79 -17.64 23.42
N ALA A 277 5.03 -18.18 22.22
CA ALA A 277 6.28 -18.87 21.87
C ALA A 277 7.40 -17.92 21.40
N GLU A 278 7.16 -16.60 21.46
CA GLU A 278 8.08 -15.55 21.02
C GLU A 278 8.61 -15.78 19.60
N MET A 279 7.72 -16.13 18.67
CA MET A 279 8.07 -16.48 17.30
C MET A 279 7.93 -15.26 16.39
N PRO A 280 9.01 -14.81 15.73
CA PRO A 280 8.94 -13.66 14.84
C PRO A 280 8.12 -13.99 13.59
N VAL A 281 7.15 -13.14 13.28
CA VAL A 281 6.32 -13.25 12.08
C VAL A 281 5.88 -11.86 11.62
N VAL A 282 6.04 -11.59 10.33
CA VAL A 282 5.55 -10.34 9.71
C VAL A 282 4.25 -10.63 8.98
N ILE A 283 3.22 -9.86 9.29
CA ILE A 283 1.88 -9.99 8.72
C ILE A 283 1.58 -8.71 7.93
N MET A 284 1.54 -8.84 6.61
CA MET A 284 1.05 -7.79 5.73
C MET A 284 -0.48 -7.81 5.77
N MET A 285 -1.05 -6.75 6.35
CA MET A 285 -2.49 -6.54 6.53
C MET A 285 -2.99 -5.54 5.49
N ALA A 286 -3.51 -6.03 4.38
CA ALA A 286 -4.09 -5.19 3.34
C ALA A 286 -5.57 -4.92 3.64
N GLN A 287 -5.85 -3.84 4.37
CA GLN A 287 -7.21 -3.49 4.76
C GLN A 287 -8.10 -3.24 3.54
N ARG A 288 -9.35 -3.67 3.68
CA ARG A 288 -10.45 -3.42 2.73
C ARG A 288 -11.71 -3.15 3.53
N ALA A 289 -12.74 -2.62 2.89
CA ALA A 289 -13.98 -2.31 3.59
C ALA A 289 -14.65 -3.60 4.12
N GLY A 290 -14.75 -3.72 5.45
CA GLY A 290 -15.53 -4.73 6.17
C GLY A 290 -16.88 -4.17 6.66
N PRO A 291 -17.56 -4.83 7.62
CA PRO A 291 -17.20 -6.11 8.27
C PRO A 291 -17.47 -7.33 7.37
N SER A 292 -17.02 -8.52 7.81
CA SER A 292 -17.16 -9.77 7.06
C SER A 292 -16.54 -9.65 5.65
N THR A 293 -17.20 -10.15 4.60
CA THR A 293 -16.75 -9.97 3.20
C THR A 293 -16.65 -8.49 2.83
N GLY A 294 -17.61 -7.69 3.32
CA GLY A 294 -17.75 -6.27 3.05
C GLY A 294 -17.69 -5.93 1.56
N LEU A 295 -16.75 -5.07 1.20
CA LEU A 295 -16.50 -4.56 -0.15
C LEU A 295 -15.05 -4.92 -0.57
N PRO A 296 -14.82 -6.15 -1.10
CA PRO A 296 -13.48 -6.71 -1.25
C PRO A 296 -12.49 -5.91 -2.12
N THR A 297 -13.02 -5.14 -3.08
CA THR A 297 -12.23 -4.38 -4.06
C THR A 297 -12.07 -2.91 -3.70
N TYR A 298 -12.47 -2.52 -2.48
CA TYR A 298 -12.59 -1.14 -2.04
C TYR A 298 -11.83 -0.89 -0.72
N THR A 299 -11.35 0.35 -0.57
CA THR A 299 -10.43 0.71 0.53
C THR A 299 -11.18 1.01 1.82
N ALA A 300 -10.55 0.73 2.96
CA ALA A 300 -10.95 1.20 4.27
C ALA A 300 -9.77 1.10 5.25
N GLN A 301 -9.86 1.85 6.36
CA GLN A 301 -8.90 1.86 7.45
C GLN A 301 -9.56 1.38 8.76
N GLY A 302 -10.37 0.32 8.67
CA GLY A 302 -11.26 -0.14 9.73
C GLY A 302 -10.67 -1.17 10.71
N ASP A 303 -9.43 -1.62 10.50
CA ASP A 303 -8.89 -2.78 11.23
C ASP A 303 -7.84 -2.42 12.30
N LEU A 304 -7.58 -1.13 12.54
CA LEU A 304 -6.52 -0.69 13.48
C LEU A 304 -6.72 -1.26 14.89
N HIS A 305 -7.86 -1.00 15.52
CA HIS A 305 -8.13 -1.52 16.85
C HIS A 305 -8.27 -3.04 16.87
N PHE A 306 -8.69 -3.66 15.78
CA PHE A 306 -8.68 -5.12 15.68
C PHE A 306 -7.25 -5.66 15.78
N ILE A 307 -6.32 -5.12 14.99
CA ILE A 307 -4.91 -5.54 15.00
C ILE A 307 -4.24 -5.25 16.34
N LEU A 308 -4.52 -4.09 16.94
CA LEU A 308 -3.94 -3.71 18.23
C LEU A 308 -4.38 -4.64 19.38
N ASN A 309 -5.52 -5.32 19.25
CA ASN A 309 -6.11 -6.14 20.31
C ASN A 309 -6.33 -7.61 19.88
N ALA A 310 -5.80 -8.03 18.73
CA ALA A 310 -5.97 -9.38 18.22
C ALA A 310 -5.08 -10.38 18.98
N GLY A 311 -5.64 -11.57 19.22
CA GLY A 311 -5.02 -12.64 20.00
C GLY A 311 -5.42 -12.59 21.47
N GLN A 312 -5.59 -13.76 22.08
CA GLN A 312 -5.92 -13.87 23.50
C GLN A 312 -4.67 -13.66 24.37
N GLY A 313 -4.84 -13.01 25.52
CA GLY A 313 -3.73 -12.64 26.40
C GLY A 313 -3.00 -11.38 25.96
N GLU A 314 -1.84 -11.12 26.58
CA GLU A 314 -1.04 -9.92 26.36
C GLU A 314 0.34 -10.31 25.85
N PHE A 315 0.79 -9.66 24.77
CA PHE A 315 2.13 -9.83 24.21
C PHE A 315 2.50 -8.59 23.39
N PRO A 316 3.78 -8.21 23.32
CA PRO A 316 4.21 -7.09 22.52
C PRO A 316 4.04 -7.38 21.03
N ARG A 317 3.68 -6.33 20.27
CA ARG A 317 3.56 -6.38 18.80
C ARG A 317 4.03 -5.07 18.19
N PHE A 318 4.62 -5.18 17.00
CA PHE A 318 5.03 -4.03 16.22
C PHE A 318 4.02 -3.75 15.11
N VAL A 319 3.56 -2.51 14.95
CA VAL A 319 2.55 -2.14 13.94
C VAL A 319 2.97 -0.85 13.26
N VAL A 320 3.11 -0.90 11.94
CA VAL A 320 3.43 0.25 11.08
C VAL A 320 2.39 0.41 9.98
N ALA A 321 2.07 1.64 9.62
CA ALA A 321 1.08 1.97 8.59
C ALA A 321 1.65 2.94 7.55
N PRO A 322 2.39 2.43 6.55
CA PRO A 322 2.96 3.27 5.50
C PRO A 322 1.88 3.97 4.67
N GLY A 323 2.14 5.20 4.25
CA GLY A 323 1.20 6.03 3.49
C GLY A 323 1.42 6.08 1.98
N ASP A 324 2.54 5.58 1.49
CA ASP A 324 2.90 5.51 0.06
C ASP A 324 3.85 4.33 -0.22
N ALA A 325 4.23 4.14 -1.49
CA ALA A 325 5.11 3.02 -1.87
C ALA A 325 6.54 3.13 -1.30
N GLU A 326 7.06 4.33 -1.04
CA GLU A 326 8.42 4.52 -0.51
C GLU A 326 8.48 4.12 0.96
N GLU A 327 7.53 4.61 1.74
CA GLU A 327 7.32 4.17 3.11
C GLU A 327 6.99 2.70 3.18
N ALA A 328 6.17 2.18 2.26
CA ALA A 328 5.81 0.77 2.26
C ALA A 328 7.03 -0.11 2.01
N CYS A 329 7.96 0.28 1.14
CA CYS A 329 9.23 -0.43 0.96
C CYS A 329 10.10 -0.37 2.22
N ARG A 330 10.36 0.83 2.75
CA ARG A 330 11.21 1.05 3.94
C ARG A 330 10.66 0.33 5.17
N TRP A 331 9.41 0.61 5.53
CA TRP A 331 8.82 0.10 6.77
C TRP A 331 8.51 -1.38 6.74
N SER A 332 8.37 -1.99 5.54
CA SER A 332 8.29 -3.45 5.45
C SER A 332 9.61 -4.12 5.81
N GLY A 333 10.74 -3.55 5.37
CA GLY A 333 12.06 -4.02 5.79
C GLY A 333 12.29 -3.82 7.29
N VAL A 334 11.94 -2.65 7.82
CA VAL A 334 12.02 -2.36 9.27
C VAL A 334 11.14 -3.33 10.07
N ALA A 335 9.91 -3.60 9.62
CA ALA A 335 9.02 -4.55 10.28
C ALA A 335 9.62 -5.95 10.36
N LEU A 336 10.29 -6.42 9.30
CA LEU A 336 10.99 -7.71 9.32
C LEU A 336 12.17 -7.71 10.28
N ASN A 337 12.99 -6.66 10.26
CA ASN A 337 14.11 -6.54 11.19
C ASN A 337 13.62 -6.51 12.65
N MET A 338 12.61 -5.69 12.97
CA MET A 338 12.09 -5.55 14.33
C MET A 338 11.40 -6.83 14.82
N ALA A 339 10.64 -7.51 13.95
CA ALA A 339 10.04 -8.80 14.29
C ALA A 339 11.10 -9.78 14.78
N TRP A 340 12.22 -9.90 14.04
CA TRP A 340 13.30 -10.83 14.36
C TRP A 340 14.19 -10.36 15.51
N LYS A 341 14.54 -9.08 15.55
CA LYS A 341 15.37 -8.48 16.62
C LYS A 341 14.72 -8.63 17.98
N PHE A 342 13.41 -8.39 18.07
CA PHE A 342 12.66 -8.46 19.34
C PHE A 342 11.87 -9.75 19.52
N GLN A 343 11.79 -10.62 18.52
CA GLN A 343 11.01 -11.86 18.58
C GLN A 343 9.54 -11.59 18.92
N VAL A 344 8.92 -10.74 18.10
CA VAL A 344 7.52 -10.33 18.22
C VAL A 344 6.78 -10.45 16.88
N PRO A 345 5.45 -10.62 16.90
CA PRO A 345 4.64 -10.37 15.71
C PRO A 345 4.76 -8.91 15.26
N ALA A 346 4.94 -8.70 13.96
CA ALA A 346 4.96 -7.39 13.33
C ALA A 346 3.89 -7.29 12.24
N PHE A 347 3.31 -6.09 12.08
CA PHE A 347 2.24 -5.81 11.14
C PHE A 347 2.63 -4.68 10.20
N ILE A 348 2.49 -4.92 8.90
CA ILE A 348 2.51 -3.87 7.88
C ILE A 348 1.06 -3.59 7.52
N LEU A 349 0.50 -2.55 8.15
CA LEU A 349 -0.89 -2.18 8.05
C LEU A 349 -1.11 -1.20 6.89
N THR A 350 -1.53 -1.74 5.75
CA THR A 350 -1.85 -0.96 4.55
C THR A 350 -3.35 -1.03 4.28
N ASP A 351 -3.81 -0.36 3.23
CA ASP A 351 -5.16 -0.50 2.68
C ASP A 351 -5.10 -0.66 1.16
N LYS A 352 -6.23 -0.98 0.52
CA LYS A 352 -6.33 -1.16 -0.93
C LYS A 352 -5.70 -0.01 -1.73
N SER A 353 -5.77 1.23 -1.24
CA SER A 353 -5.25 2.40 -1.95
C SER A 353 -3.73 2.40 -2.02
N VAL A 354 -3.05 2.05 -0.91
CA VAL A 354 -1.59 1.89 -0.92
C VAL A 354 -1.20 0.59 -1.63
N SER A 355 -1.86 -0.52 -1.32
CA SER A 355 -1.56 -1.85 -1.89
C SER A 355 -1.58 -1.88 -3.41
N GLU A 356 -2.64 -1.37 -4.03
CA GLU A 356 -2.84 -1.42 -5.49
C GLU A 356 -2.57 -0.10 -6.19
N GLY A 357 -2.36 1.00 -5.44
CA GLY A 357 -1.97 2.28 -6.03
C GLY A 357 -0.64 2.12 -6.77
N LEU A 358 -0.52 2.77 -7.92
CA LEU A 358 0.71 2.78 -8.72
C LEU A 358 1.45 4.10 -8.48
N TYR A 359 2.75 4.02 -8.19
CA TYR A 359 3.56 5.17 -7.80
C TYR A 359 4.86 5.22 -8.61
N SER A 360 5.38 6.43 -8.83
CA SER A 360 6.80 6.63 -9.12
C SER A 360 7.61 6.42 -7.84
N LEU A 361 8.41 5.36 -7.78
CA LEU A 361 9.19 4.97 -6.61
C LEU A 361 10.64 5.43 -6.74
N ASP A 362 11.10 6.30 -5.84
CA ASP A 362 12.52 6.57 -5.67
C ASP A 362 13.16 5.48 -4.80
N ILE A 363 13.88 4.59 -5.45
CA ILE A 363 14.43 3.41 -4.82
C ILE A 363 15.53 3.71 -3.79
N SER A 364 16.17 4.88 -3.90
CA SER A 364 17.26 5.31 -3.01
C SER A 364 16.77 5.69 -1.62
N ILE A 365 15.54 6.21 -1.52
CA ILE A 365 14.89 6.60 -0.27
C ILE A 365 14.36 5.36 0.49
N ALA A 366 14.15 4.27 -0.23
CA ALA A 366 13.64 3.01 0.27
C ALA A 366 14.74 2.03 0.74
N GLU A 367 15.94 2.50 1.09
CA GLU A 367 17.01 1.62 1.56
C GLU A 367 16.70 1.06 2.96
N THR A 368 16.71 -0.26 3.07
CA THR A 368 16.71 -1.00 4.33
C THR A 368 17.65 -2.17 4.18
N ARG A 369 18.45 -2.43 5.22
CA ARG A 369 19.44 -3.52 5.22
C ARG A 369 18.98 -4.63 6.15
N GLU A 370 19.41 -5.84 5.85
CA GLU A 370 19.18 -6.98 6.73
C GLU A 370 19.85 -6.77 8.10
N GLU A 371 19.08 -6.95 9.17
CA GLU A 371 19.59 -7.08 10.53
C GLU A 371 19.48 -8.52 11.01
N HIS A 372 20.39 -8.92 11.89
CA HIS A 372 20.43 -10.27 12.45
C HIS A 372 19.91 -10.27 13.89
N PRO A 373 19.14 -11.31 14.29
CA PRO A 373 18.71 -11.45 15.66
C PRO A 373 19.90 -11.79 16.57
N ILE A 374 19.72 -11.63 17.88
CA ILE A 374 20.68 -12.10 18.87
C ILE A 374 20.67 -13.64 18.84
N LEU A 375 21.84 -14.24 18.61
CA LEU A 375 22.03 -15.69 18.61
C LEU A 375 22.73 -16.15 19.88
N TRP A 376 22.43 -17.36 20.32
CA TRP A 376 23.16 -18.02 21.39
C TRP A 376 24.60 -18.33 20.94
N ASP A 377 25.56 -18.11 21.84
CA ASP A 377 27.01 -18.19 21.58
C ASP A 377 27.58 -19.62 21.57
N GLY A 378 26.87 -20.59 22.14
CA GLY A 378 27.30 -21.97 22.19
C GLY A 378 28.02 -22.39 23.49
N GLU A 379 28.19 -21.49 24.46
CA GLU A 379 29.06 -21.75 25.63
C GLU A 379 28.35 -22.44 26.79
N ASP A 380 27.07 -22.10 27.06
CA ASP A 380 26.28 -22.59 28.20
C ASP A 380 25.14 -23.57 27.81
N GLU A 381 24.34 -24.04 28.77
CA GLU A 381 23.07 -24.71 28.44
C GLU A 381 22.11 -23.75 27.71
N TYR A 382 21.47 -24.19 26.63
CA TYR A 382 20.57 -23.35 25.86
C TYR A 382 19.20 -23.20 26.52
N HIS A 383 18.82 -21.97 26.82
CA HIS A 383 17.52 -21.60 27.38
C HIS A 383 16.76 -20.74 26.37
N ARG A 384 15.76 -21.32 25.69
CA ARG A 384 14.97 -20.62 24.64
C ARG A 384 14.33 -19.33 25.14
N TYR A 385 13.92 -19.29 26.40
CA TYR A 385 13.25 -18.16 27.03
C TYR A 385 14.10 -17.54 28.15
N LYS A 386 15.43 -17.55 27.99
CA LYS A 386 16.39 -16.96 28.94
C LYS A 386 15.95 -15.57 29.37
N TYR A 387 15.94 -15.29 30.67
CA TYR A 387 15.73 -13.95 31.19
C TYR A 387 16.93 -13.05 30.87
N THR A 388 16.67 -11.89 30.28
CA THR A 388 17.69 -10.91 29.91
C THR A 388 17.25 -9.51 30.30
N GLN A 389 18.18 -8.55 30.30
CA GLN A 389 17.89 -7.16 30.65
C GLN A 389 16.90 -6.47 29.71
N THR A 390 16.74 -6.99 28.49
CA THR A 390 15.82 -6.46 27.47
C THR A 390 14.60 -7.34 27.27
N GLY A 391 14.48 -8.46 28.00
CA GLY A 391 13.46 -9.49 27.76
C GLY A 391 13.63 -10.30 26.45
N VAL A 392 14.61 -9.96 25.62
CA VAL A 392 14.94 -10.68 24.38
C VAL A 392 15.91 -11.81 24.67
N SER A 393 15.48 -13.06 24.47
CA SER A 393 16.31 -14.25 24.68
C SER A 393 17.14 -14.57 23.44
N PRO A 394 18.42 -14.98 23.54
CA PRO A 394 19.19 -15.40 22.38
C PRO A 394 18.53 -16.59 21.64
N LEU A 395 18.48 -16.54 20.31
CA LEU A 395 17.91 -17.61 19.49
C LEU A 395 18.95 -18.69 19.17
N ALA A 396 18.47 -19.93 19.08
CA ALA A 396 19.16 -21.06 18.46
C ALA A 396 18.17 -21.84 17.59
N TYR A 397 18.66 -22.59 16.60
CA TYR A 397 17.82 -23.29 15.62
C TYR A 397 18.16 -24.78 15.52
N PRO A 398 17.20 -25.67 15.19
CA PRO A 398 17.51 -27.08 14.96
C PRO A 398 18.57 -27.26 13.85
N SER A 399 19.57 -28.14 13.97
CA SER A 399 19.90 -29.06 15.06
C SER A 399 21.24 -28.70 15.72
N HIS A 400 21.23 -27.90 16.79
CA HIS A 400 22.39 -27.80 17.68
C HIS A 400 22.56 -29.09 18.49
N ARG A 401 23.73 -29.75 18.37
CA ARG A 401 24.00 -31.04 19.02
C ARG A 401 23.92 -30.90 20.55
N GLY A 402 23.17 -31.79 21.19
CA GLY A 402 23.06 -31.86 22.66
C GLY A 402 22.13 -30.81 23.27
N GLN A 403 21.50 -29.95 22.47
CA GLN A 403 20.59 -28.92 22.94
C GLN A 403 19.15 -29.26 22.55
N ALA A 404 18.21 -29.02 23.45
CA ALA A 404 16.78 -29.09 23.16
C ALA A 404 16.22 -27.68 22.96
N ILE A 405 15.56 -27.46 21.83
CA ILE A 405 14.91 -26.18 21.53
C ILE A 405 13.40 -26.43 21.58
N LYS A 406 12.72 -25.88 22.58
CA LYS A 406 11.28 -26.07 22.78
C LYS A 406 10.52 -24.76 22.57
N ALA A 407 9.70 -24.71 21.51
CA ALA A 407 8.65 -23.71 21.37
C ALA A 407 7.37 -24.22 22.03
N ASN A 408 6.67 -23.39 22.81
CA ASN A 408 5.53 -23.85 23.60
C ASN A 408 4.42 -22.79 23.65
N GLY A 409 3.17 -23.20 23.42
CA GLY A 409 1.98 -22.36 23.54
C GLY A 409 1.35 -22.35 24.93
N TYR A 410 1.87 -23.15 25.88
CA TYR A 410 1.46 -23.15 27.28
C TYR A 410 2.35 -22.21 28.11
N GLY A 411 1.98 -21.89 29.36
CA GLY A 411 2.90 -21.25 30.31
C GLY A 411 4.17 -22.08 30.50
N HIS A 412 5.35 -21.47 30.47
CA HIS A 412 6.62 -22.22 30.47
C HIS A 412 7.75 -21.53 31.23
N ASP A 413 8.76 -22.30 31.60
CA ASP A 413 10.02 -21.81 32.16
C ASP A 413 11.05 -21.42 31.07
N GLU A 414 12.27 -21.05 31.47
CA GLU A 414 13.35 -20.63 30.55
C GLU A 414 13.76 -21.71 29.53
N HIS A 415 13.52 -22.99 29.84
CA HIS A 415 13.78 -24.13 28.94
C HIS A 415 12.62 -24.40 27.97
N GLY A 416 11.46 -23.78 28.18
CA GLY A 416 10.22 -24.05 27.43
C GLY A 416 9.42 -25.23 27.97
N ILE A 417 9.69 -25.67 29.21
CA ILE A 417 8.92 -26.72 29.88
C ILE A 417 7.66 -26.11 30.47
N THR A 418 6.52 -26.78 30.22
CA THR A 418 5.21 -26.42 30.75
C THR A 418 5.25 -26.23 32.27
N THR A 419 4.66 -25.14 32.75
CA THR A 419 4.53 -24.83 34.17
C THR A 419 3.21 -24.12 34.47
N GLU A 420 2.69 -24.34 35.67
CA GLU A 420 1.58 -23.60 36.27
C GLU A 420 2.04 -22.84 37.53
N ASP A 421 3.35 -22.78 37.78
CA ASP A 421 3.90 -22.07 38.93
C ASP A 421 3.63 -20.56 38.82
N PRO A 422 2.97 -19.94 39.82
CA PRO A 422 2.60 -18.53 39.75
C PRO A 422 3.79 -17.57 39.61
N LYS A 423 4.94 -17.89 40.22
CA LYS A 423 6.12 -17.00 40.15
C LYS A 423 6.75 -17.02 38.77
N THR A 424 6.83 -18.21 38.16
CA THR A 424 7.35 -18.38 36.80
C THR A 424 6.42 -17.72 35.78
N ALA A 425 5.10 -17.85 35.96
CA ALA A 425 4.12 -17.18 35.12
C ALA A 425 4.27 -15.64 35.15
N VAL A 426 4.42 -15.05 36.33
CA VAL A 426 4.69 -13.60 36.48
C VAL A 426 6.01 -13.21 35.82
N ALA A 427 7.09 -13.95 36.08
CA ALA A 427 8.39 -13.65 35.51
C ALA A 427 8.41 -13.68 33.97
N MET A 428 7.67 -14.60 33.35
CA MET A 428 7.53 -14.65 31.89
C MET A 428 6.67 -13.52 31.33
N ALA A 429 5.59 -13.15 32.01
CA ALA A 429 4.80 -11.98 31.62
C ALA A 429 5.64 -10.69 31.71
N ASP A 430 6.37 -10.50 32.81
CA ASP A 430 7.27 -9.35 33.00
C ASP A 430 8.33 -9.31 31.90
N LYS A 431 8.96 -10.45 31.57
CA LYS A 431 9.92 -10.57 30.45
C LYS A 431 9.34 -10.08 29.12
N GLN A 432 8.09 -10.44 28.79
CA GLN A 432 7.44 -9.98 27.57
C GLN A 432 7.14 -8.48 27.59
N LEU A 433 6.81 -7.91 28.75
CA LEU A 433 6.65 -6.46 28.92
C LEU A 433 7.99 -5.72 28.71
N LEU A 434 9.08 -6.18 29.33
CA LEU A 434 10.42 -5.62 29.15
C LEU A 434 10.85 -5.62 27.67
N LYS A 435 10.50 -6.69 26.93
CA LYS A 435 10.74 -6.77 25.48
C LYS A 435 9.96 -5.69 24.71
N GLY A 436 8.71 -5.45 25.08
CA GLY A 436 7.91 -4.36 24.51
C GLY A 436 8.52 -2.98 24.77
N GLU A 437 9.03 -2.75 25.98
CA GLU A 437 9.74 -1.52 26.35
C GLU A 437 11.04 -1.34 25.55
N ALA A 438 11.81 -2.41 25.38
CA ALA A 438 13.04 -2.38 24.59
C ALA A 438 12.75 -2.06 23.10
N LEU A 439 11.68 -2.64 22.54
CA LEU A 439 11.20 -2.28 21.20
C LEU A 439 10.77 -0.81 21.12
N ALA A 440 10.04 -0.30 22.13
CA ALA A 440 9.61 1.09 22.17
C ALA A 440 10.80 2.06 22.19
N LYS A 441 11.83 1.74 22.98
CA LYS A 441 13.07 2.51 23.02
C LYS A 441 13.80 2.52 21.67
N GLU A 442 13.88 1.38 20.99
CA GLU A 442 14.47 1.32 19.65
C GLU A 442 13.72 2.22 18.64
N MET A 443 12.39 2.28 18.75
CA MET A 443 11.57 3.14 17.88
C MET A 443 11.79 4.64 18.11
N GLU A 444 12.49 5.05 19.17
CA GLU A 444 12.96 6.42 19.36
C GLU A 444 14.07 6.83 18.39
N GLU A 445 14.66 5.90 17.61
CA GLU A 445 15.65 6.22 16.57
C GLU A 445 14.99 6.37 15.17
N TYR A 446 13.71 6.04 15.05
CA TYR A 446 12.98 6.04 13.78
C TYR A 446 12.01 7.22 13.71
N GLU A 447 11.77 7.74 12.50
CA GLU A 447 10.74 8.75 12.25
C GLU A 447 9.33 8.14 12.36
N ALA A 448 8.84 7.95 13.59
CA ALA A 448 7.55 7.35 13.87
C ALA A 448 6.35 8.28 13.56
N VAL A 449 6.59 9.58 13.52
CA VAL A 449 5.63 10.65 13.22
C VAL A 449 6.32 11.66 12.31
N ALA A 450 5.73 11.97 11.16
CA ALA A 450 6.23 12.94 10.20
C ALA A 450 5.36 14.21 10.21
N VAL A 451 5.99 15.37 9.98
CA VAL A 451 5.32 16.67 9.91
C VAL A 451 5.58 17.31 8.55
N HIS A 452 4.51 17.79 7.92
CA HIS A 452 4.52 18.42 6.60
C HIS A 452 3.66 19.70 6.58
N GLY A 453 3.72 20.45 5.49
CA GLY A 453 2.99 21.72 5.33
C GLY A 453 3.57 22.83 6.19
N ASP A 454 2.72 23.77 6.63
CA ASP A 454 3.12 24.88 7.49
C ASP A 454 3.21 24.44 8.96
N SER A 455 4.44 24.18 9.43
CA SER A 455 4.72 23.82 10.82
C SER A 455 4.30 24.89 11.85
N GLY A 456 4.12 26.15 11.44
CA GLY A 456 3.66 27.26 12.26
C GLY A 456 2.15 27.40 12.36
N SER A 457 1.38 26.66 11.55
CA SER A 457 -0.08 26.72 11.56
C SER A 457 -0.65 26.33 12.94
N ASN A 458 -1.67 27.06 13.37
CA ASN A 458 -2.46 26.74 14.56
C ASN A 458 -3.45 25.58 14.32
N THR A 459 -3.57 25.08 13.09
CA THR A 459 -4.47 23.98 12.72
C THR A 459 -3.66 22.84 12.12
N ALA A 460 -3.87 21.62 12.64
CA ALA A 460 -3.19 20.42 12.20
C ALA A 460 -4.17 19.35 11.68
N LEU A 461 -3.87 18.78 10.52
CA LEU A 461 -4.49 17.56 10.02
C LEU A 461 -3.73 16.36 10.57
N LEU A 462 -4.39 15.49 11.33
CA LEU A 462 -3.81 14.26 11.88
C LEU A 462 -4.28 13.06 11.05
N CYS A 463 -3.35 12.31 10.47
CA CYS A 463 -3.67 11.18 9.60
C CYS A 463 -2.69 9.99 9.75
N TRP A 464 -3.01 8.88 9.12
CA TRP A 464 -2.20 7.67 9.05
C TRP A 464 -2.48 6.90 7.75
N GLY A 465 -1.59 5.97 7.38
CA GLY A 465 -1.75 5.15 6.18
C GLY A 465 -1.97 5.98 4.91
N SER A 466 -2.82 5.49 4.01
CA SER A 466 -3.06 6.09 2.68
C SER A 466 -3.51 7.56 2.67
N ASN A 467 -3.97 8.10 3.80
CA ASN A 467 -4.36 9.51 3.90
C ASN A 467 -3.16 10.47 3.91
N LYS A 468 -1.92 9.98 4.04
CA LYS A 468 -0.69 10.79 4.02
C LYS A 468 -0.67 11.75 2.83
N GLY A 469 -0.75 11.22 1.60
CA GLY A 469 -0.58 12.03 0.39
C GLY A 469 -1.62 13.13 0.26
N VAL A 470 -2.90 12.81 0.51
CA VAL A 470 -4.00 13.78 0.40
C VAL A 470 -3.95 14.84 1.49
N CYS A 471 -3.57 14.50 2.72
CA CYS A 471 -3.46 15.45 3.82
C CYS A 471 -2.29 16.41 3.62
N ILE A 472 -1.14 15.92 3.13
CA ILE A 472 0.01 16.77 2.80
C ILE A 472 -0.38 17.80 1.74
N GLU A 473 -0.96 17.36 0.62
CA GLU A 473 -1.32 18.28 -0.46
C GLU A 473 -2.41 19.28 -0.04
N ALA A 474 -3.41 18.85 0.72
CA ALA A 474 -4.44 19.75 1.24
C ALA A 474 -3.86 20.78 2.23
N ALA A 475 -2.96 20.34 3.11
CA ALA A 475 -2.31 21.21 4.09
C ALA A 475 -1.44 22.27 3.42
N GLU A 476 -0.62 21.89 2.43
CA GLU A 476 0.18 22.85 1.66
C GLU A 476 -0.69 23.87 0.92
N GLY A 477 -1.82 23.43 0.32
CA GLY A 477 -2.73 24.31 -0.41
C GLY A 477 -3.51 25.29 0.48
N LEU A 478 -3.69 24.97 1.76
CA LEU A 478 -4.47 25.75 2.72
C LEU A 478 -3.60 26.44 3.80
N GLY A 479 -2.27 26.27 3.76
CA GLY A 479 -1.37 26.79 4.79
C GLY A 479 -1.57 26.14 6.16
N LEU A 480 -1.87 24.84 6.18
CA LEU A 480 -2.07 24.06 7.41
C LEU A 480 -0.85 23.17 7.70
N LYS A 481 -0.83 22.61 8.92
CA LYS A 481 0.10 21.55 9.31
C LYS A 481 -0.51 20.19 8.97
N ALA A 482 0.27 19.26 8.42
CA ALA A 482 -0.11 17.85 8.33
C ALA A 482 0.81 17.01 9.22
N VAL A 483 0.23 16.17 10.06
CA VAL A 483 0.92 15.25 10.97
C VAL A 483 0.51 13.83 10.61
N HIS A 484 1.49 13.02 10.21
CA HIS A 484 1.29 11.65 9.77
C HIS A 484 1.93 10.68 10.76
N VAL A 485 1.14 9.75 11.30
CA VAL A 485 1.62 8.72 12.23
C VAL A 485 1.88 7.43 11.47
N VAL A 486 3.13 6.98 11.48
CA VAL A 486 3.54 5.76 10.78
C VAL A 486 3.60 4.56 11.73
N VAL A 487 4.16 4.72 12.93
CA VAL A 487 4.20 3.65 13.93
C VAL A 487 2.96 3.75 14.81
N LEU A 488 2.20 2.66 14.89
CA LEU A 488 0.94 2.58 15.65
C LEU A 488 1.07 1.73 16.92
N SER A 489 2.06 0.84 16.96
CA SER A 489 2.46 0.09 18.16
C SER A 489 3.96 -0.25 18.07
N PRO A 490 4.78 0.09 19.06
CA PRO A 490 4.47 0.91 20.24
C PRO A 490 4.09 2.34 19.84
N PHE A 491 3.04 2.88 20.46
CA PHE A 491 2.47 4.16 20.02
C PHE A 491 3.39 5.36 20.39
N PRO A 492 3.78 6.21 19.43
CA PRO A 492 4.78 7.27 19.64
C PRO A 492 4.19 8.53 20.28
N ALA A 493 3.57 8.40 21.46
CA ALA A 493 2.79 9.46 22.09
C ALA A 493 3.58 10.77 22.31
N GLN A 494 4.84 10.68 22.75
CA GLN A 494 5.66 11.85 23.02
C GLN A 494 6.00 12.61 21.74
N ARG A 495 6.44 11.89 20.69
CA ARG A 495 6.71 12.47 19.37
C ARG A 495 5.45 13.07 18.74
N LEU A 496 4.29 12.44 18.92
CA LEU A 496 3.03 12.98 18.43
C LEU A 496 2.65 14.29 19.15
N LYS A 497 2.83 14.36 20.47
CA LYS A 497 2.63 15.62 21.24
C LYS A 497 3.56 16.73 20.76
N GLU A 498 4.82 16.39 20.47
CA GLU A 498 5.80 17.34 19.93
C GLU A 498 5.42 17.82 18.52
N ALA A 499 5.01 16.91 17.63
CA ALA A 499 4.56 17.24 16.28
C ALA A 499 3.32 18.15 16.27
N LEU A 500 2.39 17.95 17.20
CA LEU A 500 1.17 18.74 17.36
C LEU A 500 1.37 20.02 18.16
N LYS A 501 2.57 20.28 18.69
CA LYS A 501 2.85 21.49 19.48
C LYS A 501 2.50 22.76 18.70
N GLY A 502 1.80 23.67 19.37
CA GLY A 502 1.34 24.93 18.78
C GLY A 502 0.02 24.83 18.01
N ALA A 503 -0.46 23.63 17.68
CA ALA A 503 -1.80 23.47 17.14
C ALA A 503 -2.84 23.76 18.24
N GLN A 504 -3.77 24.66 17.93
CA GLN A 504 -4.96 24.97 18.73
C GLN A 504 -6.18 24.19 18.23
N ARG A 505 -6.13 23.66 17.01
CA ARG A 505 -7.17 22.84 16.40
C ARG A 505 -6.54 21.62 15.72
N ILE A 506 -6.99 20.43 16.08
CA ILE A 506 -6.54 19.15 15.53
C ILE A 506 -7.72 18.47 14.84
N ILE A 507 -7.59 18.20 13.54
CA ILE A 507 -8.61 17.57 12.71
C ILE A 507 -8.12 16.18 12.32
N ALA A 508 -8.78 15.12 12.78
CA ALA A 508 -8.46 13.75 12.38
C ALA A 508 -9.03 13.46 10.98
N VAL A 509 -8.21 12.91 10.08
CA VAL A 509 -8.62 12.49 8.72
C VAL A 509 -8.43 10.98 8.58
N GLU A 510 -9.54 10.24 8.54
CA GLU A 510 -9.52 8.77 8.61
C GLU A 510 -10.49 8.08 7.63
N GLY A 511 -10.04 6.95 7.07
CA GLY A 511 -10.83 6.07 6.20
C GLY A 511 -11.73 5.09 6.95
N ASN A 512 -12.32 5.50 8.08
CA ASN A 512 -13.18 4.67 8.92
C ASN A 512 -14.24 5.50 9.66
N SER A 513 -15.31 4.86 10.14
CA SER A 513 -16.47 5.55 10.74
C SER A 513 -16.32 5.92 12.22
N THR A 514 -15.24 5.49 12.90
CA THR A 514 -15.11 5.63 14.36
C THR A 514 -13.88 6.42 14.80
N ALA A 515 -13.09 6.93 13.85
CA ALA A 515 -11.84 7.65 14.06
C ALA A 515 -10.87 6.84 14.95
N GLN A 516 -10.43 5.67 14.47
CA GLN A 516 -9.64 4.73 15.26
C GLN A 516 -8.28 5.29 15.69
N LEU A 517 -7.60 6.08 14.84
CA LEU A 517 -6.37 6.77 15.25
C LEU A 517 -6.67 7.82 16.32
N ALA A 518 -7.71 8.62 16.15
CA ALA A 518 -8.10 9.62 17.15
C ALA A 518 -8.42 8.96 18.50
N ARG A 519 -9.12 7.82 18.51
CA ARG A 519 -9.40 7.05 19.72
C ARG A 519 -8.13 6.50 20.37
N LEU A 520 -7.19 5.97 19.57
CA LEU A 520 -5.90 5.52 20.05
C LEU A 520 -5.10 6.67 20.69
N ALA A 521 -5.00 7.81 19.99
CA ALA A 521 -4.31 9.00 20.48
C ALA A 521 -4.93 9.53 21.79
N GLY A 522 -6.26 9.45 21.93
CA GLY A 522 -6.99 9.80 23.14
C GLY A 522 -6.56 9.01 24.37
N LEU A 523 -6.18 7.72 24.22
CA LEU A 523 -5.64 6.90 25.32
C LEU A 523 -4.33 7.47 25.89
N TYR A 524 -3.61 8.27 25.12
CA TYR A 524 -2.36 8.92 25.50
C TYR A 524 -2.51 10.40 25.85
N GLY A 525 -3.76 10.86 26.01
CA GLY A 525 -4.11 12.24 26.37
C GLY A 525 -4.02 13.23 25.20
N ILE A 526 -4.13 12.75 23.96
CA ILE A 526 -4.11 13.58 22.75
C ILE A 526 -5.53 13.57 22.17
N ASN A 527 -6.29 14.62 22.47
CA ASN A 527 -7.65 14.79 21.97
C ASN A 527 -7.63 15.51 20.63
N VAL A 528 -8.52 15.08 19.73
CA VAL A 528 -8.78 15.78 18.47
C VAL A 528 -10.04 16.63 18.63
N ASP A 529 -10.06 17.81 18.01
CA ASP A 529 -11.19 18.73 18.08
C ASP A 529 -12.27 18.35 17.07
N GLU A 530 -11.85 17.94 15.87
CA GLU A 530 -12.74 17.64 14.74
C GLU A 530 -12.35 16.35 14.02
N LYS A 531 -13.28 15.81 13.24
CA LYS A 531 -13.10 14.55 12.51
C LYS A 531 -13.67 14.66 11.10
N ILE A 532 -12.84 14.40 10.10
CA ILE A 532 -13.24 14.23 8.71
C ILE A 532 -13.08 12.74 8.38
N LEU A 533 -14.21 12.04 8.26
CA LEU A 533 -14.26 10.59 8.15
C LEU A 533 -14.87 10.17 6.82
N LYS A 534 -14.27 9.16 6.16
CA LYS A 534 -14.81 8.57 4.94
C LYS A 534 -14.83 7.06 5.02
N TYR A 535 -15.96 6.47 4.66
CA TYR A 535 -16.22 5.03 4.82
C TYR A 535 -17.16 4.49 3.73
N ASP A 536 -17.14 5.11 2.55
CA ASP A 536 -17.91 4.72 1.36
C ASP A 536 -17.16 3.72 0.45
N GLY A 537 -15.99 3.25 0.89
CA GLY A 537 -15.12 2.35 0.12
C GLY A 537 -14.20 3.07 -0.89
N ARG A 538 -14.21 4.40 -0.96
CA ARG A 538 -13.35 5.19 -1.85
C ARG A 538 -12.30 5.97 -1.08
N PRO A 539 -11.09 6.16 -1.64
CA PRO A 539 -10.13 7.09 -1.06
C PRO A 539 -10.65 8.52 -1.10
N PHE A 540 -10.13 9.39 -0.24
CA PHE A 540 -10.30 10.82 -0.39
C PHE A 540 -9.67 11.27 -1.71
N SER A 541 -10.39 12.06 -2.49
CA SER A 541 -9.77 12.90 -3.51
C SER A 541 -9.22 14.16 -2.85
N LEU A 542 -8.29 14.85 -3.51
CA LEU A 542 -7.81 16.14 -2.99
C LEU A 542 -8.92 17.20 -2.93
N ASP A 543 -9.83 17.19 -3.92
CA ASP A 543 -10.93 18.15 -4.01
C ASP A 543 -11.97 17.92 -2.90
N ASP A 544 -12.28 16.65 -2.62
CA ASP A 544 -13.15 16.19 -1.54
C ASP A 544 -12.63 16.64 -0.17
N LEU A 545 -11.36 16.33 0.13
CA LEU A 545 -10.78 16.69 1.42
C LEU A 545 -10.70 18.22 1.62
N ILE A 546 -10.31 18.98 0.60
CA ILE A 546 -10.28 20.46 0.69
C ILE A 546 -11.69 21.01 0.97
N SER A 547 -12.72 20.47 0.31
CA SER A 547 -14.11 20.86 0.56
C SER A 547 -14.53 20.59 2.01
N GLU A 548 -14.26 19.39 2.53
CA GLU A 548 -14.61 19.03 3.92
C GLU A 548 -13.83 19.85 4.96
N ILE A 549 -12.54 20.13 4.72
CA ILE A 549 -11.76 21.04 5.57
C ILE A 549 -12.39 22.43 5.56
N GLY A 550 -12.75 22.95 4.39
CA GLY A 550 -13.42 24.26 4.27
C GLY A 550 -14.71 24.35 5.08
N ARG A 551 -15.54 23.28 5.08
CA ARG A 551 -16.75 23.21 5.90
C ARG A 551 -16.47 23.10 7.40
N THR A 552 -15.37 22.44 7.77
CA THR A 552 -14.96 22.25 9.18
C THR A 552 -14.31 23.51 9.77
N LEU A 553 -13.72 24.35 8.93
CA LEU A 553 -13.07 25.61 9.34
C LEU A 553 -13.99 26.83 9.29
N ALA A 554 -15.07 26.77 8.51
CA ALA A 554 -16.14 27.77 8.49
C ALA A 554 -16.92 27.77 9.80
#